data_AF-A0A2V9GAQ4-F1
#
_entry.id   AF-A0A2V9GAQ4-F1
#
_cell.length_a   1.000
_cell.length_b   1.000
_cell.length_c   1.000
_cell.angle_alpha   90.00
_cell.angle_beta   90.00
_cell.angle_gamma   90.00
#
_symmetry.space_group_name_H-M   'P 1'
#
loop_
_entity.id
_entity.type
_entity.pdbx_description
1 polymer ?
#
loop_
_entity_poly.entity_id
_entity_poly.type
_entity_poly.pdbx_seq_one_letter_code
_entity_poly.pdbx_strand_id
1 'polypeptide(L)'
;MATVVISAYDVVNYPQGGGHFWVYLQYVLGLRLLGHDVYWLEAFRTKGREEQEAAALATFQARMQQYGLGGRCILYRTRSKEPLSEAPAEYLNVTRTEAEAVFGRADLLLNFHYAISPALLSFFRRTALVDIDPGLLQFWITSGQLRVPHHDFYFSTAEGVGRRGGKIPSDHPRWMHIRPAICLERWPYAFDPSCQAFTTVSTWDSSDWVVSADETYENTKRVAFLEFAGLPQLTPQPLELALFLR
;
A
#
# COMPACT_ATOMS: atom_id res chain seq x y z
N MET A 1 1.43 13.85 -21.42
CA MET A 1 1.98 13.74 -20.06
C MET A 1 0.85 13.99 -19.09
N ALA A 2 0.61 13.06 -18.16
CA ALA A 2 -0.47 13.18 -17.16
C ALA A 2 0.12 13.45 -15.78
N THR A 3 -0.59 14.16 -14.92
CA THR A 3 -0.26 14.35 -13.50
C THR A 3 -0.98 13.28 -12.68
N VAL A 4 -0.22 12.44 -11.97
CA VAL A 4 -0.75 11.34 -11.16
C VAL A 4 -0.35 11.52 -9.70
N VAL A 5 -1.31 11.41 -8.79
CA VAL A 5 -1.04 11.38 -7.35
C VAL A 5 -1.19 9.95 -6.84
N ILE A 6 -0.15 9.42 -6.23
CA ILE A 6 -0.15 8.12 -5.56
C ILE A 6 -0.45 8.34 -4.08
N SER A 7 -1.62 7.91 -3.61
CA SER A 7 -1.91 7.92 -2.18
C SER A 7 -1.46 6.61 -1.54
N ALA A 8 -0.34 6.66 -0.84
CA ALA A 8 0.24 5.53 -0.12
C ALA A 8 -0.31 5.43 1.32
N TYR A 9 -0.10 4.30 1.97
CA TYR A 9 -0.55 4.04 3.32
C TYR A 9 0.61 3.69 4.27
N ASP A 10 0.77 4.45 5.36
CA ASP A 10 1.63 4.17 6.53
C ASP A 10 3.13 3.88 6.26
N VAL A 11 3.68 4.28 5.11
CA VAL A 11 5.12 4.24 4.78
C VAL A 11 5.92 5.22 5.63
N VAL A 12 5.48 6.47 5.77
CA VAL A 12 6.20 7.51 6.53
C VAL A 12 6.30 7.14 8.01
N ASN A 13 5.29 6.47 8.56
CA ASN A 13 5.28 6.04 9.96
C ASN A 13 5.94 4.65 10.17
N TYR A 14 6.29 3.94 9.09
CA TYR A 14 6.91 2.62 9.12
C TYR A 14 8.22 2.57 8.29
N PRO A 15 9.26 3.31 8.70
CA PRO A 15 10.51 3.36 7.95
C PRO A 15 11.25 2.01 7.90
N GLN A 16 10.93 1.03 8.73
CA GLN A 16 11.56 -0.29 8.70
C GLN A 16 10.98 -1.18 7.58
N GLY A 17 9.78 -0.86 7.07
CA GLY A 17 9.08 -1.64 6.06
C GLY A 17 9.61 -1.43 4.64
N GLY A 18 10.78 -1.98 4.33
CA GLY A 18 11.37 -1.89 2.99
C GLY A 18 10.43 -2.40 1.88
N GLY A 19 9.92 -3.63 2.03
CA GLY A 19 8.97 -4.20 1.07
C GLY A 19 7.68 -3.37 0.95
N HIS A 20 7.15 -2.89 2.08
CA HIS A 20 5.96 -2.04 2.14
C HIS A 20 6.14 -0.74 1.35
N PHE A 21 7.27 -0.05 1.55
CA PHE A 21 7.62 1.13 0.77
C PHE A 21 7.70 0.82 -0.74
N TRP A 22 8.32 -0.30 -1.09
CA TRP A 22 8.49 -0.69 -2.50
C TRP A 22 7.18 -0.96 -3.21
N VAL A 23 6.13 -1.49 -2.55
CA VAL A 23 4.82 -1.73 -3.19
C VAL A 23 4.31 -0.47 -3.92
N TYR A 24 4.38 0.70 -3.28
CA TYR A 24 3.95 1.97 -3.89
C TYR A 24 5.00 2.55 -4.83
N LEU A 25 6.27 2.45 -4.44
CA LEU A 25 7.38 3.02 -5.22
C LEU A 25 7.45 2.42 -6.63
N GLN A 26 7.10 1.14 -6.82
CA GLN A 26 7.05 0.52 -8.14
C GLN A 26 6.11 1.26 -9.10
N TYR A 27 4.92 1.66 -8.64
CA TYR A 27 3.97 2.46 -9.43
C TYR A 27 4.54 3.84 -9.73
N VAL A 28 5.11 4.51 -8.72
CA VAL A 28 5.70 5.85 -8.89
C VAL A 28 6.81 5.83 -9.94
N LEU A 29 7.74 4.90 -9.84
CA LEU A 29 8.88 4.81 -10.75
C LEU A 29 8.43 4.40 -12.16
N GLY A 30 7.55 3.41 -12.28
CA GLY A 30 7.02 2.98 -13.58
C GLY A 30 6.29 4.10 -14.32
N LEU A 31 5.42 4.85 -13.63
CA LEU A 31 4.71 5.99 -14.22
C LEU A 31 5.65 7.12 -14.63
N ARG A 32 6.70 7.39 -13.84
CA ARG A 32 7.72 8.39 -14.20
C ARG A 32 8.53 7.97 -15.43
N LEU A 33 8.87 6.69 -15.56
CA LEU A 33 9.55 6.17 -16.74
C LEU A 33 8.68 6.27 -18.01
N LEU A 34 7.36 6.15 -17.86
CA LEU A 34 6.39 6.41 -18.93
C LEU A 34 6.19 7.92 -19.23
N GLY A 35 6.92 8.80 -18.54
CA GLY A 35 6.90 10.24 -18.77
C GLY A 35 5.74 10.98 -18.09
N HIS A 36 5.15 10.42 -17.03
CA HIS A 36 4.13 11.09 -16.22
C HIS A 36 4.74 11.94 -15.10
N ASP A 37 3.99 12.95 -14.67
CA ASP A 37 4.33 13.79 -13.54
C ASP A 37 3.71 13.20 -12.27
N VAL A 38 4.53 12.65 -11.37
CA VAL A 38 4.02 11.82 -10.26
C VAL A 38 4.31 12.44 -8.91
N TYR A 39 3.27 12.54 -8.08
CA TYR A 39 3.35 12.99 -6.69
C TYR A 39 3.00 11.86 -5.72
N TRP A 40 3.63 11.89 -4.55
CA TRP A 40 3.30 11.04 -3.41
C TRP A 40 2.39 11.80 -2.44
N LEU A 41 1.31 11.18 -2.00
CA LEU A 41 0.39 11.72 -1.00
C LEU A 41 0.24 10.73 0.15
N GLU A 42 0.41 11.18 1.39
CA GLU A 42 0.32 10.28 2.53
C GLU A 42 -0.04 10.99 3.85
N ALA A 43 -0.81 10.29 4.69
CA ALA A 43 -1.10 10.70 6.05
C ALA A 43 0.10 10.40 6.98
N PHE A 44 0.62 11.42 7.64
CA PHE A 44 1.56 11.27 8.75
C PHE A 44 0.79 11.21 10.08
N ARG A 45 0.85 10.07 10.76
CA ARG A 45 0.12 9.84 12.01
C ARG A 45 1.00 10.20 13.19
N THR A 46 0.76 11.38 13.77
CA THR A 46 1.46 11.79 14.99
C THR A 46 0.98 10.98 16.18
N LYS A 47 1.93 10.54 17.01
CA LYS A 47 1.72 9.89 18.31
C LYS A 47 2.20 10.77 19.48
N GLY A 48 2.58 12.01 19.20
CA GLY A 48 3.13 12.95 20.17
C GLY A 48 4.58 12.65 20.59
N ARG A 49 5.32 11.87 19.80
CA ARG A 49 6.71 11.48 20.10
C ARG A 49 7.67 12.22 19.19
N GLU A 50 7.91 13.49 19.50
CA GLU A 50 8.58 14.45 18.61
C GLU A 50 9.89 13.94 18.00
N GLU A 51 10.79 13.38 18.81
CA GLU A 51 12.08 12.87 18.32
C GLU A 51 11.93 11.70 17.35
N GLN A 52 11.06 10.73 17.67
CA GLN A 52 10.79 9.56 16.81
C GLN A 52 10.09 9.99 15.51
N GLU A 53 9.19 10.96 15.60
CA GLU A 53 8.47 11.54 14.46
C GLU A 53 9.42 12.32 13.54
N ALA A 54 10.31 13.13 14.11
CA ALA A 54 11.34 13.83 13.36
C ALA A 54 12.30 12.86 12.66
N ALA A 55 12.74 11.80 13.34
CA ALA A 55 13.59 10.77 12.75
C ALA A 55 12.90 10.00 11.62
N ALA A 56 11.62 9.68 11.77
CA ALA A 56 10.82 9.02 10.74
C ALA A 56 10.64 9.92 9.50
N LEU A 57 10.31 11.20 9.70
CA LEU A 57 10.20 12.18 8.63
C LEU A 57 11.53 12.39 7.89
N ALA A 58 12.64 12.53 8.63
CA ALA A 58 13.97 12.69 8.04
C ALA A 58 14.36 11.46 7.20
N THR A 59 14.11 10.26 7.73
CA THR A 59 14.35 9.00 7.01
C THR A 59 13.52 8.91 5.73
N PHE A 60 12.24 9.24 5.82
CA PHE A 60 11.34 9.26 4.66
C PHE A 60 11.82 10.27 3.60
N GLN A 61 12.11 11.52 4.01
CA GLN A 61 12.58 12.57 3.11
C GLN A 61 13.87 12.19 2.39
N ALA A 62 14.86 11.65 3.11
CA ALA A 62 16.12 11.19 2.53
C ALA A 62 15.90 10.10 1.46
N ARG A 63 15.01 9.13 1.74
CA ARG A 63 14.65 8.08 0.77
C ARG A 63 13.94 8.65 -0.45
N MET A 64 12.94 9.51 -0.24
CA MET A 64 12.22 10.13 -1.36
C MET A 64 13.17 10.95 -2.23
N GLN A 65 14.13 11.67 -1.63
CA GLN A 65 15.17 12.38 -2.37
C GLN A 65 16.07 11.44 -3.18
N GLN A 66 16.50 10.31 -2.60
CA GLN A 66 17.30 9.29 -3.30
C GLN A 66 16.60 8.76 -4.56
N TYR A 67 15.27 8.64 -4.54
CA TYR A 67 14.47 8.22 -5.71
C TYR A 67 14.00 9.41 -6.58
N GLY A 68 14.55 10.60 -6.36
CA GLY A 68 14.27 11.79 -7.16
C GLY A 68 12.85 12.33 -6.98
N LEU A 69 12.22 12.09 -5.82
CA LEU A 69 10.89 12.57 -5.43
C LEU A 69 10.97 13.73 -4.42
N GLY A 70 12.14 14.35 -4.27
CA GLY A 70 12.30 15.60 -3.52
C GLY A 70 11.36 16.68 -4.08
N GLY A 71 10.60 17.33 -3.18
CA GLY A 71 9.58 18.32 -3.56
C GLY A 71 8.34 17.74 -4.27
N ARG A 72 8.23 16.41 -4.40
CA ARG A 72 7.08 15.70 -5.01
C ARG A 72 6.26 14.91 -4.00
N CYS A 73 6.51 15.10 -2.72
CA CYS A 73 5.77 14.47 -1.64
C CYS A 73 4.81 15.49 -1.03
N ILE A 74 3.64 15.07 -0.63
CA ILE A 74 2.65 15.86 0.08
C ILE A 74 2.25 15.03 1.30
N LEU A 75 2.69 15.47 2.47
CA LEU A 75 2.37 14.82 3.74
C LEU A 75 1.39 15.69 4.51
N TYR A 76 0.34 15.07 5.03
CA TYR A 76 -0.63 15.75 5.88
C TYR A 76 -0.73 15.10 7.24
N ARG A 77 -0.92 15.89 8.30
CA ARG A 77 -0.95 15.36 9.66
C ARG A 77 -2.32 14.79 10.00
N THR A 78 -2.33 13.65 10.66
CA THR A 78 -3.51 13.08 11.31
C THR A 78 -3.18 12.59 12.72
N ARG A 79 -4.17 12.62 13.61
CA ARG A 79 -4.10 11.98 14.94
C ARG A 79 -4.92 10.69 15.02
N SER A 80 -5.74 10.45 14.00
CA SER A 80 -6.67 9.33 13.95
C SER A 80 -6.13 8.21 13.08
N LYS A 81 -6.43 6.96 13.47
CA LYS A 81 -6.34 5.81 12.56
C LYS A 81 -7.60 5.69 11.70
N GLU A 82 -8.72 6.18 12.19
CA GLU A 82 -10.01 6.17 11.51
C GLU A 82 -10.06 7.21 10.40
N PRO A 83 -10.79 6.94 9.29
CA PRO A 83 -11.05 7.91 8.24
C PRO A 83 -11.68 9.17 8.82
N LEU A 84 -11.13 10.32 8.44
CA LEU A 84 -11.77 11.61 8.69
C LEU A 84 -12.79 11.89 7.59
N SER A 85 -13.87 12.61 7.90
CA SER A 85 -14.82 13.07 6.88
C SER A 85 -14.29 14.27 6.10
N GLU A 86 -13.48 15.11 6.76
CA GLU A 86 -12.97 16.37 6.23
C GLU A 86 -11.63 16.23 5.50
N ALA A 87 -11.29 17.23 4.70
CA ALA A 87 -9.97 17.33 4.07
C ALA A 87 -8.92 17.66 5.13
N PRO A 88 -7.64 17.31 4.92
CA PRO A 88 -6.60 17.59 5.89
C PRO A 88 -6.48 19.08 6.20
N ALA A 89 -6.44 19.41 7.50
CA ALA A 89 -6.28 20.79 7.96
C ALA A 89 -4.82 21.26 7.94
N GLU A 90 -3.88 20.33 8.13
CA GLU A 90 -2.44 20.63 8.26
C GLU A 90 -1.62 19.76 7.30
N TYR A 91 -0.81 20.43 6.48
CA TYR A 91 0.21 19.82 5.62
C TYR A 91 1.59 20.11 6.20
N LEU A 92 2.48 19.13 6.15
CA LEU A 92 3.76 19.18 6.87
C LEU A 92 4.89 19.81 6.06
N ASN A 93 4.84 19.70 4.74
CA ASN A 93 5.96 20.01 3.87
C ASN A 93 5.59 20.88 2.66
N VAL A 94 4.31 21.24 2.55
CA VAL A 94 3.76 22.16 1.56
C VAL A 94 2.64 22.95 2.21
N THR A 95 2.29 24.10 1.66
CA THR A 95 1.09 24.83 2.07
C THR A 95 -0.18 24.12 1.58
N ARG A 96 -1.31 24.42 2.22
CA ARG A 96 -2.62 23.93 1.79
C ARG A 96 -2.93 24.30 0.33
N THR A 97 -2.68 25.55 -0.05
CA THR A 97 -2.92 26.04 -1.41
C THR A 97 -2.07 25.30 -2.45
N GLU A 98 -0.80 25.03 -2.16
CA GLU A 98 0.07 24.27 -3.05
C GLU A 98 -0.40 22.82 -3.21
N ALA A 99 -0.78 22.16 -2.10
CA ALA A 99 -1.30 20.80 -2.14
C ALA A 99 -2.60 20.71 -2.95
N GLU A 100 -3.59 21.55 -2.64
CA GLU A 100 -4.88 21.56 -3.33
C GLU A 100 -4.74 21.94 -4.81
N ALA A 101 -3.77 22.80 -5.17
CA ALA A 101 -3.45 23.09 -6.56
C ALA A 101 -2.84 21.91 -7.31
N VAL A 102 -2.12 21.00 -6.63
CA VAL A 102 -1.67 19.72 -7.21
C VAL A 102 -2.88 18.80 -7.41
N PHE A 103 -3.74 18.68 -6.40
CA PHE A 103 -4.90 17.77 -6.46
C PHE A 103 -5.89 18.18 -7.56
N GLY A 104 -6.25 19.46 -7.63
CA GLY A 104 -7.21 19.97 -8.61
C GLY A 104 -6.75 19.86 -10.06
N ARG A 105 -5.43 19.87 -10.32
CA ARG A 105 -4.88 19.67 -11.67
C ARG A 105 -4.52 18.22 -11.98
N ALA A 106 -4.54 17.32 -10.99
CA ALA A 106 -4.17 15.93 -11.19
C ALA A 106 -5.20 15.24 -12.11
N ASP A 107 -4.70 14.49 -13.08
CA ASP A 107 -5.52 13.72 -14.02
C ASP A 107 -6.04 12.44 -13.38
N LEU A 108 -5.34 11.91 -12.37
CA LEU A 108 -5.67 10.68 -11.66
C LEU A 108 -5.12 10.67 -10.24
N LEU A 109 -5.97 10.31 -9.27
CA LEU A 109 -5.56 9.77 -7.97
C LEU A 109 -5.51 8.23 -8.05
N LEU A 110 -4.34 7.64 -7.84
CA LEU A 110 -4.19 6.20 -7.62
C LEU A 110 -4.07 5.96 -6.11
N ASN A 111 -5.16 5.49 -5.51
CA ASN A 111 -5.34 5.41 -4.07
C ASN A 111 -5.14 3.99 -3.54
N PHE A 112 -4.18 3.84 -2.64
CA PHE A 112 -3.98 2.62 -1.84
C PHE A 112 -4.39 2.81 -0.38
N HIS A 113 -4.74 4.04 0.02
CA HIS A 113 -5.27 4.31 1.35
C HIS A 113 -6.78 4.06 1.35
N TYR A 114 -7.20 2.86 1.78
CA TYR A 114 -8.61 2.45 1.74
C TYR A 114 -9.54 3.33 2.60
N ALA A 115 -8.99 4.04 3.60
CA ALA A 115 -9.70 4.95 4.50
C ALA A 115 -9.42 6.44 4.19
N ILE A 116 -9.14 6.79 2.93
CA ILE A 116 -8.98 8.19 2.52
C ILE A 116 -10.26 9.00 2.82
N SER A 117 -10.13 10.28 3.18
CA SER A 117 -11.31 11.10 3.45
C SER A 117 -12.09 11.41 2.17
N PRO A 118 -13.44 11.35 2.18
CA PRO A 118 -14.25 11.73 1.02
C PRO A 118 -14.00 13.17 0.55
N ALA A 119 -13.76 14.09 1.49
CA ALA A 119 -13.46 15.49 1.18
C ALA A 119 -12.06 15.69 0.56
N LEU A 120 -11.07 14.84 0.86
CA LEU A 120 -9.80 14.86 0.14
C LEU A 120 -9.96 14.25 -1.26
N LEU A 121 -10.75 13.18 -1.37
CA LEU A 121 -11.01 12.50 -2.62
C LEU A 121 -11.71 13.42 -3.65
N SER A 122 -12.59 14.31 -3.19
CA SER A 122 -13.35 15.22 -4.06
C SER A 122 -12.51 16.29 -4.78
N PHE A 123 -11.25 16.51 -4.38
CA PHE A 123 -10.34 17.39 -5.12
C PHE A 123 -9.92 16.81 -6.48
N PHE A 124 -10.04 15.49 -6.66
CA PHE A 124 -9.51 14.79 -7.82
C PHE A 124 -10.59 14.55 -8.87
N ARG A 125 -10.23 14.77 -10.14
CA ARG A 125 -11.15 14.60 -11.28
C ARG A 125 -11.46 13.14 -11.61
N ARG A 126 -10.46 12.26 -11.40
CA ARG A 126 -10.58 10.81 -11.57
C ARG A 126 -9.85 10.12 -10.44
N THR A 127 -10.47 9.07 -9.94
CA THR A 127 -10.02 8.36 -8.75
C THR A 127 -10.03 6.87 -9.01
N ALA A 128 -8.97 6.19 -8.59
CA ALA A 128 -8.84 4.75 -8.72
C ALA A 128 -8.41 4.16 -7.38
N LEU A 129 -9.18 3.25 -6.82
CA LEU A 129 -8.76 2.43 -5.69
C LEU A 129 -7.91 1.26 -6.20
N VAL A 130 -6.78 0.98 -5.56
CA VAL A 130 -5.94 -0.18 -5.88
C VAL A 130 -5.84 -1.08 -4.66
N ASP A 131 -6.39 -2.27 -4.79
CA ASP A 131 -6.34 -3.34 -3.81
C ASP A 131 -5.08 -4.22 -3.96
N ILE A 132 -4.25 -4.16 -2.93
CA ILE A 132 -3.04 -4.97 -2.77
C ILE A 132 -3.18 -6.03 -1.67
N ASP A 133 -4.36 -6.13 -1.04
CA ASP A 133 -4.70 -7.09 0.02
C ASP A 133 -5.92 -7.92 -0.37
N PRO A 134 -5.86 -8.61 -1.53
CA PRO A 134 -7.02 -9.26 -2.11
C PRO A 134 -7.60 -10.32 -1.16
N GLY A 135 -8.92 -10.31 -1.03
CA GLY A 135 -9.65 -11.12 -0.05
C GLY A 135 -10.01 -10.34 1.20
N LEU A 136 -9.02 -9.75 1.88
CA LEU A 136 -9.25 -8.99 3.11
C LEU A 136 -10.00 -7.70 2.84
N LEU A 137 -9.62 -6.94 1.81
CA LEU A 137 -10.29 -5.69 1.50
C LEU A 137 -11.78 -5.92 1.16
N GLN A 138 -12.07 -6.93 0.33
CA GLN A 138 -13.47 -7.24 -0.02
C GLN A 138 -14.24 -7.75 1.21
N PHE A 139 -13.61 -8.53 2.07
CA PHE A 139 -14.20 -8.94 3.34
C PHE A 139 -14.56 -7.73 4.20
N TRP A 140 -13.64 -6.78 4.41
CA TRP A 140 -13.91 -5.60 5.24
C TRP A 140 -15.01 -4.70 4.67
N ILE A 141 -15.07 -4.56 3.34
CA ILE A 141 -16.14 -3.80 2.67
C ILE A 141 -17.49 -4.51 2.85
N THR A 142 -17.55 -5.79 2.54
CA THR A 142 -18.81 -6.56 2.55
C THR A 142 -19.34 -6.82 3.96
N SER A 143 -18.45 -6.94 4.96
CA SER A 143 -18.83 -7.07 6.38
C SER A 143 -19.19 -5.72 7.03
N GLY A 144 -18.96 -4.60 6.34
CA GLY A 144 -19.19 -3.25 6.87
C GLY A 144 -18.13 -2.78 7.88
N GLN A 145 -17.04 -3.53 8.05
CA GLN A 145 -15.90 -3.14 8.90
C GLN A 145 -15.10 -1.96 8.32
N LEU A 146 -15.15 -1.79 6.99
CA LEU A 146 -14.52 -0.66 6.31
C LEU A 146 -15.50 -0.01 5.34
N ARG A 147 -15.70 1.30 5.48
CA ARG A 147 -16.47 2.11 4.53
C ARG A 147 -15.50 2.84 3.61
N VAL A 148 -15.30 2.28 2.44
CA VAL A 148 -14.47 2.90 1.40
C VAL A 148 -15.32 3.95 0.67
N PRO A 149 -14.85 5.21 0.53
CA PRO A 149 -15.55 6.20 -0.29
C PRO A 149 -15.61 5.75 -1.75
N HIS A 150 -16.55 6.28 -2.53
CA HIS A 150 -16.68 5.92 -3.93
C HIS A 150 -15.48 6.42 -4.77
N HIS A 151 -14.84 5.51 -5.51
CA HIS A 151 -13.88 5.80 -6.59
C HIS A 151 -14.49 5.55 -7.96
N ASP A 152 -13.94 6.18 -9.01
CA ASP A 152 -14.37 5.96 -10.40
C ASP A 152 -13.95 4.58 -10.93
N PHE A 153 -12.81 4.09 -10.46
CA PHE A 153 -12.21 2.82 -10.86
C PHE A 153 -11.76 2.02 -9.64
N TYR A 154 -11.84 0.70 -9.75
CA TYR A 154 -11.42 -0.24 -8.72
C TYR A 154 -10.52 -1.29 -9.36
N PHE A 155 -9.26 -1.34 -8.94
CA PHE A 155 -8.27 -2.31 -9.39
C PHE A 155 -7.95 -3.27 -8.25
N SER A 156 -7.70 -4.54 -8.57
CA SER A 156 -7.23 -5.52 -7.59
C SER A 156 -6.17 -6.42 -8.19
N THR A 157 -5.19 -6.77 -7.36
CA THR A 157 -4.20 -7.80 -7.66
C THR A 157 -4.76 -9.22 -7.54
N ALA A 158 -5.99 -9.39 -7.03
CA ALA A 158 -6.67 -10.67 -6.93
C ALA A 158 -6.82 -11.35 -8.28
N GLU A 159 -6.45 -12.63 -8.36
CA GLU A 159 -6.73 -13.44 -9.54
C GLU A 159 -8.19 -13.91 -9.61
N GLY A 160 -8.89 -13.97 -8.46
CA GLY A 160 -10.24 -14.52 -8.36
C GLY A 160 -11.38 -13.52 -8.11
N VAL A 161 -11.09 -12.29 -7.68
CA VAL A 161 -12.15 -11.29 -7.41
C VAL A 161 -12.77 -10.85 -8.72
N GLY A 162 -14.11 -10.84 -8.78
CA GLY A 162 -14.85 -10.42 -9.98
C GLY A 162 -14.77 -11.36 -11.18
N ARG A 163 -14.20 -12.57 -11.02
CA ARG A 163 -14.14 -13.60 -12.06
C ARG A 163 -15.21 -14.67 -11.89
N ARG A 164 -15.66 -15.25 -13.00
CA ARG A 164 -16.59 -16.39 -13.00
C ARG A 164 -15.94 -17.57 -12.26
N GLY A 165 -16.62 -18.09 -11.24
CA GLY A 165 -16.11 -19.18 -10.39
C GLY A 165 -15.22 -18.72 -9.23
N GLY A 166 -14.99 -17.41 -9.07
CA GLY A 166 -14.36 -16.84 -7.89
C GLY A 166 -15.25 -16.95 -6.64
N LYS A 167 -14.64 -17.08 -5.46
CA LYS A 167 -15.35 -17.13 -4.18
C LYS A 167 -15.86 -15.76 -3.71
N ILE A 168 -15.30 -14.68 -4.27
CA ILE A 168 -15.68 -13.31 -3.94
C ILE A 168 -16.55 -12.78 -5.08
N PRO A 169 -17.83 -12.44 -4.82
CA PRO A 169 -18.76 -11.97 -5.84
C PRO A 169 -18.21 -10.79 -6.64
N SER A 170 -18.66 -10.66 -7.88
CA SER A 170 -18.32 -9.55 -8.78
C SER A 170 -19.09 -8.26 -8.53
N ASP A 171 -19.89 -8.24 -7.47
CA ASP A 171 -20.91 -7.23 -7.27
C ASP A 171 -20.31 -5.96 -6.69
N HIS A 172 -21.01 -4.84 -6.88
CA HIS A 172 -20.49 -3.48 -6.73
C HIS A 172 -19.54 -3.28 -5.52
N PRO A 173 -18.33 -2.71 -5.73
CA PRO A 173 -17.82 -2.14 -6.98
C PRO A 173 -17.26 -3.18 -7.97
N ARG A 174 -17.25 -2.84 -9.27
CA ARG A 174 -16.68 -3.70 -10.32
C ARG A 174 -15.15 -3.65 -10.30
N TRP A 175 -14.54 -4.68 -9.75
CA TRP A 175 -13.08 -4.82 -9.70
C TRP A 175 -12.48 -5.19 -11.07
N MET A 176 -11.40 -4.50 -11.43
CA MET A 176 -10.58 -4.79 -12.60
C MET A 176 -9.28 -5.45 -12.14
N HIS A 177 -9.02 -6.64 -12.65
CA HIS A 177 -7.77 -7.34 -12.35
C HIS A 177 -6.56 -6.61 -12.94
N ILE A 178 -5.53 -6.42 -12.12
CA ILE A 178 -4.20 -5.98 -12.53
C ILE A 178 -3.14 -6.91 -11.97
N ARG A 179 -1.96 -6.91 -12.57
CA ARG A 179 -0.77 -7.53 -11.97
C ARG A 179 -0.07 -6.50 -11.07
N PRO A 180 0.59 -6.93 -9.98
CA PRO A 180 1.49 -6.05 -9.24
C PRO A 180 2.50 -5.38 -10.18
N ALA A 181 2.68 -4.07 -10.03
CA ALA A 181 3.67 -3.33 -10.82
C ALA A 181 5.09 -3.65 -10.34
N ILE A 182 6.02 -3.87 -11.29
CA ILE A 182 7.45 -4.04 -11.02
C ILE A 182 8.23 -3.16 -12.02
N CYS A 183 8.98 -2.20 -11.52
CA CYS A 183 9.89 -1.35 -12.28
C CYS A 183 11.24 -2.06 -12.44
N LEU A 184 11.45 -2.72 -13.57
CA LEU A 184 12.63 -3.56 -13.82
C LEU A 184 13.94 -2.75 -13.88
N GLU A 185 13.88 -1.45 -14.19
CA GLU A 185 15.01 -0.53 -14.18
C GLU A 185 15.57 -0.26 -12.78
N ARG A 186 14.81 -0.62 -11.73
CA ARG A 186 15.20 -0.49 -10.32
C ARG A 186 15.15 -1.81 -9.57
N TRP A 187 14.41 -2.78 -10.09
CA TRP A 187 14.37 -4.14 -9.60
C TRP A 187 14.54 -5.11 -10.77
N PRO A 188 15.75 -5.19 -11.35
CA PRO A 188 15.98 -6.05 -12.50
C PRO A 188 15.79 -7.52 -12.11
N TYR A 189 15.35 -8.32 -13.06
CA TYR A 189 15.42 -9.76 -12.93
C TYR A 189 16.90 -10.16 -12.82
N ALA A 190 17.23 -10.86 -11.75
CA ALA A 190 18.55 -11.43 -11.53
C ALA A 190 18.41 -12.95 -11.39
N PHE A 191 19.22 -13.68 -12.15
CA PHE A 191 19.33 -15.13 -12.05
C PHE A 191 20.77 -15.48 -11.69
N ASP A 192 20.94 -16.27 -10.63
CA ASP A 192 22.22 -16.81 -10.21
C ASP A 192 22.09 -18.34 -10.13
N PRO A 193 22.75 -19.10 -11.02
CA PRO A 193 22.68 -20.57 -11.00
C PRO A 193 23.36 -21.19 -9.77
N SER A 194 24.15 -20.41 -9.02
CA SER A 194 24.76 -20.84 -7.76
C SER A 194 23.81 -20.74 -6.56
N CYS A 195 22.67 -20.05 -6.70
CA CYS A 195 21.64 -20.02 -5.66
C CYS A 195 20.98 -21.40 -5.53
N GLN A 196 21.35 -22.12 -4.48
CA GLN A 196 20.82 -23.47 -4.21
C GLN A 196 19.60 -23.47 -3.30
N ALA A 197 19.30 -22.38 -2.60
CA ALA A 197 18.19 -22.28 -1.66
C ALA A 197 17.00 -21.48 -2.21
N PHE A 198 15.80 -21.88 -1.83
CA PHE A 198 14.60 -21.06 -2.00
C PHE A 198 14.47 -20.17 -0.77
N THR A 199 14.80 -18.89 -0.94
CA THR A 199 14.85 -17.92 0.14
C THR A 199 13.56 -17.09 0.21
N THR A 200 13.11 -16.72 1.41
CA THR A 200 12.06 -15.71 1.58
C THR A 200 12.38 -14.75 2.72
N VAL A 201 11.84 -13.54 2.64
CA VAL A 201 11.87 -12.54 3.70
C VAL A 201 10.44 -12.27 4.13
N SER A 202 10.15 -12.40 5.43
CA SER A 202 8.81 -12.19 5.95
C SER A 202 8.86 -11.72 7.41
N THR A 203 7.72 -11.29 7.93
CA THR A 203 7.47 -11.25 9.37
C THR A 203 7.04 -12.64 9.84
N TRP A 204 7.31 -12.99 11.10
CA TRP A 204 6.78 -14.20 11.73
C TRP A 204 5.41 -13.95 12.37
N ASP A 205 5.33 -12.91 13.20
CA ASP A 205 4.12 -12.55 13.93
C ASP A 205 3.85 -11.05 13.80
N SER A 206 2.60 -10.70 13.48
CA SER A 206 2.08 -9.34 13.39
C SER A 206 0.95 -9.07 14.39
N SER A 207 0.49 -10.09 15.12
CA SER A 207 -0.72 -10.06 15.95
C SER A 207 -1.98 -9.68 15.15
N ASP A 208 -2.01 -10.04 13.88
CA ASP A 208 -3.15 -9.77 12.99
C ASP A 208 -4.20 -10.88 13.11
N TRP A 209 -5.45 -10.47 13.21
CA TRP A 209 -6.61 -11.38 13.32
C TRP A 209 -7.68 -10.95 12.33
N VAL A 210 -8.35 -11.93 11.73
CA VAL A 210 -9.60 -11.71 11.00
C VAL A 210 -10.74 -12.09 11.92
N VAL A 211 -11.63 -11.13 12.13
CA VAL A 211 -12.80 -11.27 13.00
C VAL A 211 -14.04 -11.08 12.15
N SER A 212 -14.91 -12.08 12.12
CA SER A 212 -16.24 -12.04 11.51
C SER A 212 -17.30 -12.42 12.55
N ALA A 213 -18.58 -12.38 12.17
CA ALA A 213 -19.65 -12.83 13.05
C ALA A 213 -19.58 -14.34 13.34
N ASP A 214 -19.11 -15.12 12.36
CA ASP A 214 -19.14 -16.59 12.41
C ASP A 214 -17.79 -17.21 12.81
N GLU A 215 -16.69 -16.52 12.52
CA GLU A 215 -15.34 -17.05 12.71
C GLU A 215 -14.35 -15.95 13.12
N THR A 216 -13.42 -16.32 14.01
CA THR A 216 -12.24 -15.52 14.34
C THR A 216 -11.01 -16.40 14.18
N TYR A 217 -10.07 -15.97 13.35
CA TYR A 217 -8.83 -16.71 13.12
C TYR A 217 -7.62 -15.78 13.03
N GLU A 218 -6.47 -16.35 13.38
CA GLU A 218 -5.19 -15.66 13.34
C GLU A 218 -4.72 -15.54 11.88
N ASN A 219 -4.38 -14.32 11.46
CA ASN A 219 -3.95 -13.98 10.10
C ASN A 219 -2.47 -13.59 10.06
N THR A 220 -1.64 -14.34 10.78
CA THR A 220 -0.20 -14.14 10.83
C THR A 220 0.53 -15.08 9.88
N LYS A 221 1.76 -14.70 9.52
CA LYS A 221 2.65 -15.57 8.74
C LYS A 221 3.06 -16.82 9.51
N ARG A 222 3.12 -16.77 10.83
CA ARG A 222 3.36 -17.92 11.71
C ARG A 222 2.36 -19.04 11.44
N VAL A 223 1.05 -18.77 11.51
CA VAL A 223 0.03 -19.81 11.29
C VAL A 223 0.14 -20.38 9.88
N ALA A 224 0.29 -19.51 8.88
CA ALA A 224 0.48 -19.94 7.50
C ALA A 224 1.74 -20.82 7.33
N PHE A 225 2.89 -20.46 7.93
CA PHE A 225 4.11 -21.27 7.83
C PHE A 225 3.99 -22.60 8.57
N LEU A 226 3.28 -22.65 9.70
CA LEU A 226 3.13 -23.88 10.49
C LEU A 226 2.31 -24.95 9.76
N GLU A 227 1.39 -24.57 8.87
CA GLU A 227 0.72 -25.52 7.95
C GLU A 227 1.71 -26.28 7.05
N PHE A 228 2.86 -25.66 6.75
CA PHE A 228 3.92 -26.23 5.92
C PHE A 228 5.16 -26.65 6.72
N ALA A 229 5.05 -26.83 8.05
CA ALA A 229 6.19 -27.20 8.89
C ALA A 229 6.84 -28.54 8.49
N GLY A 230 6.07 -29.45 7.87
CA GLY A 230 6.58 -30.72 7.33
C GLY A 230 7.23 -30.62 5.94
N LEU A 231 7.08 -29.50 5.23
CA LEU A 231 7.57 -29.32 3.85
C LEU A 231 9.07 -29.62 3.69
N PRO A 232 9.98 -29.23 4.62
CA PRO A 232 11.39 -29.55 4.50
C PRO A 232 11.71 -31.06 4.45
N GLN A 233 10.79 -31.93 4.89
CA GLN A 233 10.96 -33.39 4.81
C GLN A 233 10.46 -33.98 3.50
N LEU A 234 9.70 -33.19 2.71
CA LEU A 234 9.05 -33.62 1.46
C LEU A 234 9.78 -33.14 0.21
N THR A 235 10.84 -32.33 0.35
CA THR A 235 11.61 -31.81 -0.78
C THR A 235 13.11 -31.79 -0.46
N PRO A 236 13.99 -32.11 -1.44
CA PRO A 236 15.43 -31.93 -1.27
C PRO A 236 15.86 -30.46 -1.43
N GLN A 237 14.97 -29.57 -1.88
CA GLN A 237 15.24 -28.14 -2.07
C GLN A 237 15.50 -27.47 -0.71
N PRO A 238 16.69 -26.88 -0.45
CA PRO A 238 16.92 -26.07 0.73
C PRO A 238 15.94 -24.89 0.78
N LEU A 239 15.29 -24.70 1.93
CA LEU A 239 14.36 -23.60 2.19
C LEU A 239 14.98 -22.72 3.29
N GLU A 240 15.13 -21.43 3.03
CA GLU A 240 15.71 -20.47 3.98
C GLU A 240 14.73 -19.32 4.24
N LEU A 241 14.46 -19.07 5.52
CA LEU A 241 13.52 -18.03 5.95
C LEU A 241 14.27 -16.94 6.73
N ALA A 242 14.27 -15.71 6.22
CA ALA A 242 14.67 -14.52 6.96
C ALA A 242 13.43 -13.89 7.60
N LEU A 243 13.22 -14.17 8.89
CA LEU A 243 11.99 -13.82 9.60
C LEU A 243 12.24 -12.72 10.62
N PHE A 244 11.47 -11.63 10.51
CA PHE A 244 11.39 -10.64 11.59
C PHE A 244 10.54 -11.22 12.74
N LEU A 245 11.19 -11.42 13.89
CA LEU A 245 10.58 -11.86 15.14
C LEU A 245 10.34 -10.61 16.00
N ARG A 246 9.08 -10.30 16.27
CA ARG A 246 8.67 -9.13 17.03
C ARG A 246 8.84 -9.32 18.53
#